data_AF-A0A494W5N1-F1
#
_entry.id   AF-A0A494W5N1-F1
#
_cell.length_a   1.000
_cell.length_b   1.000
_cell.length_c   1.000
_cell.angle_alpha   90.00
_cell.angle_beta   90.00
_cell.angle_gamma   90.00
#
_symmetry.space_group_name_H-M   'P 1'
#
loop_
_entity.id
_entity.type
_entity.pdbx_description
1 polymer ?
#
loop_
_entity_poly.entity_id
_entity_poly.type
_entity_poly.pdbx_seq_one_letter_code
_entity_poly.pdbx_strand_id
1 'polypeptide(L)'
;MSPAMEQDIGLIGFGEAGSTFARAGDWRRRACAFDILLPDAAMRSAMDEAGVARADALTEIARAPLILSLVTADQALIVARQAARHLRPGTLYCDGNSVAPQTKQAAAQAIEAAGGHYVDVAIMAPVDPARLTVPLLLSGARAEAAKARLGALGFGNSRIVGDAVGRASSIKMIRSVMVKGVEALTAECVIAARQADVLDEVLASLDASEKARPWHERADYNLDRMMVHGLRRAAEMEEAVRTLDGLGTGSVMTRGTVERQRAIGAMGHRTPPAGLAAKLADIAGGMREHEGAEQP
;
A
#
# COMPACT_ATOMS: atom_id res chain seq x y z
N MET A 1 9.58 25.05 37.66
CA MET A 1 9.21 24.82 36.23
C MET A 1 10.10 23.72 35.70
N SER A 2 9.58 22.51 35.50
CA SER A 2 10.31 21.48 34.73
C SER A 2 10.53 21.98 33.31
N PRO A 3 11.68 21.73 32.68
CA PRO A 3 11.84 22.03 31.26
C PRO A 3 10.78 21.23 30.51
N ALA A 4 9.96 21.92 29.70
CA ALA A 4 8.99 21.25 28.84
C ALA A 4 9.77 20.29 27.94
N MET A 5 9.58 18.98 28.14
CA MET A 5 10.17 17.98 27.27
C MET A 5 9.60 18.19 25.86
N GLU A 6 10.42 18.71 24.95
CA GLU A 6 10.11 18.80 23.54
C GLU A 6 10.10 17.35 23.01
N GLN A 7 8.92 16.81 22.74
CA GLN A 7 8.80 15.44 22.23
C GLN A 7 9.48 15.33 20.87
N ASP A 8 10.25 14.26 20.67
CA ASP A 8 10.95 14.00 19.42
C ASP A 8 9.99 13.60 18.29
N ILE A 9 8.88 12.94 18.65
CA ILE A 9 7.88 12.43 17.73
C ILE A 9 6.45 12.65 18.25
N GLY A 10 5.60 13.11 17.35
CA GLY A 10 4.15 13.13 17.51
C GLY A 10 3.50 11.99 16.71
N LEU A 11 2.64 11.19 17.34
CA LEU A 11 1.84 10.16 16.68
C LEU A 11 0.42 10.69 16.50
N ILE A 12 -0.08 10.62 15.27
CA ILE A 12 -1.51 10.79 15.00
C ILE A 12 -2.07 9.45 14.58
N GLY A 13 -2.91 8.87 15.43
CA GLY A 13 -3.31 7.46 15.35
C GLY A 13 -2.39 6.59 16.22
N PHE A 14 -3.00 5.85 17.14
CA PHE A 14 -2.32 4.95 18.08
C PHE A 14 -2.95 3.54 18.08
N GLY A 15 -3.50 3.14 16.92
CA GLY A 15 -3.91 1.76 16.67
C GLY A 15 -2.73 0.78 16.62
N GLU A 16 -2.92 -0.34 15.93
CA GLU A 16 -1.93 -1.43 15.89
C GLU A 16 -0.52 -0.95 15.48
N ALA A 17 -0.41 -0.23 14.36
CA ALA A 17 0.89 0.23 13.86
C ALA A 17 1.56 1.24 14.82
N GLY A 18 0.83 2.27 15.24
CA GLY A 18 1.36 3.34 16.09
C GLY A 18 1.82 2.82 17.45
N SER A 19 1.00 2.00 18.10
CA SER A 19 1.34 1.38 19.38
C SER A 19 2.49 0.37 19.25
N THR A 20 2.54 -0.41 18.17
CA THR A 20 3.65 -1.34 17.91
C THR A 20 4.97 -0.63 17.73
N PHE A 21 5.01 0.44 16.93
CA PHE A 21 6.24 1.22 16.76
C PHE A 21 6.68 1.91 18.06
N ALA A 22 5.75 2.51 18.79
CA ALA A 22 6.06 3.19 20.05
C ALA A 22 6.64 2.23 21.10
N ARG A 23 6.06 1.04 21.25
CA ARG A 23 6.56 0.00 22.15
C ARG A 23 7.91 -0.56 21.67
N ALA A 24 8.03 -0.88 20.39
CA ALA A 24 9.26 -1.45 19.84
C ALA A 24 10.45 -0.48 19.87
N GLY A 25 10.20 0.82 19.72
CA GLY A 25 11.22 1.85 19.82
C GLY A 25 11.49 2.36 21.23
N ASP A 26 10.75 1.86 22.22
CA ASP A 26 10.79 2.33 23.61
C ASP A 26 10.76 3.87 23.71
N TRP A 27 9.92 4.51 22.89
CA TRP A 27 9.92 5.97 22.77
C TRP A 27 9.47 6.65 24.07
N ARG A 28 8.56 6.01 24.80
CA ARG A 28 8.03 6.51 26.09
C ARG A 28 7.66 8.00 25.98
N ARG A 29 8.12 8.81 26.94
CA ARG A 29 7.89 10.27 26.98
C ARG A 29 8.56 11.07 25.87
N ARG A 30 9.43 10.48 25.04
CA ARG A 30 9.93 11.12 23.80
C ARG A 30 8.83 11.20 22.73
N ALA A 31 7.79 10.38 22.86
CA ALA A 31 6.62 10.41 22.00
C ALA A 31 5.43 11.08 22.71
N CYS A 32 4.62 11.79 21.92
CA CYS A 32 3.26 12.18 22.28
C CYS A 32 2.30 11.57 21.26
N ALA A 33 1.14 11.08 21.67
CA ALA A 33 0.16 10.45 20.79
C ALA A 33 -1.25 11.02 20.98
N PHE A 34 -1.94 11.22 19.86
CA PHE A 34 -3.37 11.52 19.80
C PHE A 34 -4.06 10.45 18.97
N ASP A 35 -5.20 9.96 19.47
CA ASP A 35 -6.10 9.08 18.74
C ASP A 35 -7.55 9.56 18.97
N ILE A 36 -8.41 9.47 17.96
CA ILE A 36 -9.81 9.87 18.09
C ILE A 36 -10.57 8.99 19.10
N LEU A 37 -10.08 7.78 19.35
CA LEU A 37 -10.60 6.84 20.33
C LEU A 37 -10.03 7.08 21.74
N LEU A 38 -9.37 8.22 22.02
CA LEU A 38 -8.91 8.55 23.37
C LEU A 38 -9.99 8.46 24.48
N PRO A 39 -11.30 8.71 24.21
CA PRO A 39 -12.36 8.44 25.18
C PRO A 39 -12.53 6.96 25.56
N ASP A 40 -12.02 6.02 24.77
CA ASP A 40 -11.98 4.59 25.08
C ASP A 40 -10.89 4.28 26.13
N ALA A 41 -11.26 3.52 27.17
CA ALA A 41 -10.33 3.09 28.20
C ALA A 41 -9.23 2.17 27.66
N ALA A 42 -9.52 1.34 26.67
CA ALA A 42 -8.54 0.46 26.05
C ALA A 42 -7.45 1.25 25.31
N MET A 43 -7.83 2.33 24.61
CA MET A 43 -6.87 3.21 23.94
C MET A 43 -5.96 3.91 24.96
N ARG A 44 -6.52 4.42 26.06
CA ARG A 44 -5.72 5.02 27.14
C ARG A 44 -4.76 4.00 27.78
N SER A 45 -5.24 2.79 28.06
CA SER A 45 -4.40 1.69 28.59
C SER A 45 -3.25 1.38 27.64
N ALA A 46 -3.52 1.26 26.34
CA ALA A 46 -2.48 0.98 25.35
C ALA A 46 -1.39 2.08 25.31
N MET A 47 -1.77 3.35 25.42
CA MET A 47 -0.82 4.48 25.49
C MET A 47 -0.03 4.47 26.80
N ASP A 48 -0.70 4.23 27.93
CA ASP A 48 -0.08 4.18 29.26
C ASP A 48 0.91 3.00 29.36
N GLU A 49 0.56 1.82 28.83
CA GLU A 49 1.45 0.65 28.73
C GLU A 49 2.69 0.90 27.86
N ALA A 50 2.54 1.69 26.79
CA ALA A 50 3.66 2.11 25.94
C ALA A 50 4.49 3.26 26.58
N GLY A 51 4.01 3.84 27.69
CA GLY A 51 4.65 4.96 28.38
C GLY A 51 4.65 6.26 27.57
N VAL A 52 3.77 6.40 26.58
CA VAL A 52 3.69 7.54 25.66
C VAL A 52 2.85 8.65 26.27
N ALA A 53 3.25 9.90 26.08
CA ALA A 53 2.43 11.04 26.54
C ALA A 53 1.13 11.11 25.72
N ARG A 54 -0.01 11.30 26.39
CA ARG A 54 -1.31 11.49 25.74
C ARG A 54 -1.50 12.96 25.40
N ALA A 55 -1.89 13.24 24.16
CA ALA A 55 -2.40 14.54 23.74
C ALA A 55 -3.92 14.48 23.72
N ASP A 56 -4.59 15.53 24.22
CA ASP A 56 -6.05 15.64 24.13
C ASP A 56 -6.50 16.24 22.80
N ALA A 57 -5.58 16.87 22.05
CA ALA A 57 -5.84 17.46 20.75
C ALA A 57 -4.62 17.43 19.81
N LEU A 58 -4.88 17.51 18.50
CA LEU A 58 -3.84 17.60 17.46
C LEU A 58 -2.90 18.81 17.62
N THR A 59 -3.34 19.89 18.26
CA THR A 59 -2.53 21.07 18.57
C THR A 59 -1.31 20.75 19.45
N GLU A 60 -1.42 19.73 20.30
CA GLU A 60 -0.31 19.29 21.16
C GLU A 60 0.70 18.45 20.38
N ILE A 61 0.21 17.59 19.46
CA ILE A 61 1.04 16.80 18.56
C ILE A 61 1.83 17.69 17.60
N ALA A 62 1.23 18.79 17.16
CA ALA A 62 1.84 19.75 16.24
C ALA A 62 3.11 20.45 16.77
N ARG A 63 3.44 20.26 18.05
CA ARG A 63 4.68 20.76 18.67
C ARG A 63 5.89 19.89 18.39
N ALA A 64 5.69 18.62 18.04
CA ALA A 64 6.79 17.70 17.73
C ALA A 64 7.43 18.08 16.39
N PRO A 65 8.77 17.99 16.27
CA PRO A 65 9.49 18.32 15.03
C PRO A 65 9.27 17.26 13.94
N LEU A 66 8.86 16.05 14.32
CA LEU A 66 8.44 14.98 13.43
C LEU A 66 7.08 14.45 13.86
N ILE A 67 6.16 14.33 12.91
CA ILE A 67 4.84 13.74 13.10
C ILE A 67 4.76 12.48 12.25
N LEU A 68 4.30 11.36 12.82
CA LEU A 68 4.00 10.12 12.12
C LEU A 68 2.48 9.91 12.14
N SER A 69 1.83 10.01 10.98
CA SER A 69 0.39 9.83 10.82
C SER A 69 0.07 8.39 10.41
N LEU A 70 -0.72 7.70 11.23
CA LEU A 70 -1.10 6.28 11.15
C LEU A 70 -2.59 6.10 11.46
N VAL A 71 -3.42 6.85 10.75
CA VAL A 71 -4.89 6.81 10.82
C VAL A 71 -5.47 5.93 9.70
N THR A 72 -6.80 5.78 9.71
CA THR A 72 -7.50 5.09 8.63
C THR A 72 -7.47 5.89 7.33
N ALA A 73 -7.67 5.19 6.21
CA ALA A 73 -7.53 5.76 4.87
C ALA A 73 -8.46 6.96 4.62
N ASP A 74 -9.68 6.91 5.15
CA ASP A 74 -10.69 7.97 5.06
C ASP A 74 -10.33 9.21 5.89
N GLN A 75 -9.49 9.06 6.92
CA GLN A 75 -9.10 10.16 7.82
C GLN A 75 -7.80 10.85 7.42
N ALA A 76 -6.98 10.24 6.55
CA ALA A 76 -5.63 10.74 6.25
C ALA A 76 -5.58 12.22 5.79
N LEU A 77 -6.41 12.59 4.82
CA LEU A 77 -6.45 13.98 4.31
C LEU A 77 -7.07 14.95 5.32
N ILE A 78 -8.10 14.50 6.05
CA ILE A 78 -8.79 15.32 7.05
C ILE A 78 -7.80 15.71 8.14
N VAL A 79 -7.09 14.72 8.68
CA VAL A 79 -6.09 14.90 9.72
C VAL A 79 -4.92 15.75 9.25
N ALA A 80 -4.42 15.55 8.03
CA ALA A 80 -3.35 16.39 7.48
C ALA A 80 -3.76 17.88 7.41
N ARG A 81 -4.99 18.16 6.97
CA ARG A 81 -5.54 19.53 6.94
C ARG A 81 -5.74 20.13 8.33
N GLN A 82 -6.12 19.31 9.31
CA GLN A 82 -6.25 19.77 10.70
C GLN A 82 -4.87 20.05 11.32
N ALA A 83 -3.91 19.15 11.13
CA ALA A 83 -2.53 19.33 11.58
C ALA A 83 -1.87 20.57 10.95
N ALA A 84 -2.15 20.84 9.67
CA ALA A 84 -1.68 22.03 8.95
C ALA A 84 -2.02 23.36 9.65
N ARG A 85 -3.12 23.43 10.42
CA ARG A 85 -3.52 24.66 11.12
C ARG A 85 -2.65 24.99 12.33
N HIS A 86 -1.86 24.02 12.80
CA HIS A 86 -1.18 24.09 14.08
C HIS A 86 0.31 23.74 13.99
N LEU A 87 0.76 23.16 12.88
CA LEU A 87 2.15 22.72 12.72
C LEU A 87 3.11 23.90 12.80
N ARG A 88 4.28 23.64 13.39
CA ARG A 88 5.40 24.58 13.35
C ARG A 88 6.05 24.52 11.97
N PRO A 89 6.44 25.66 11.37
CA PRO A 89 7.23 25.65 10.14
C PRO A 89 8.47 24.75 10.28
N GLY A 90 8.76 23.97 9.24
CA GLY A 90 9.84 22.98 9.22
C GLY A 90 9.50 21.60 9.80
N THR A 91 8.31 21.41 10.37
CA THR A 91 7.87 20.09 10.88
C THR A 91 7.86 19.04 9.77
N LEU A 92 8.47 17.87 10.03
CA LEU A 92 8.40 16.72 9.14
C LEU A 92 7.09 15.95 9.38
N TYR A 93 6.15 16.01 8.44
CA TYR A 93 4.92 15.22 8.48
C TYR A 93 5.11 13.94 7.67
N CYS A 94 5.40 12.84 8.34
CA CYS A 94 5.55 11.51 7.78
C CYS A 94 4.18 10.84 7.71
N ASP A 95 3.60 10.74 6.52
CA ASP A 95 2.28 10.13 6.33
C ASP A 95 2.44 8.64 6.02
N GLY A 96 2.17 7.79 7.01
CA GLY A 96 2.21 6.32 6.92
C GLY A 96 0.91 5.67 6.42
N ASN A 97 -0.12 6.48 6.10
CA ASN A 97 -1.46 5.98 5.80
C ASN A 97 -1.52 5.25 4.46
N SER A 98 -2.36 4.23 4.36
CA SER A 98 -2.54 3.44 3.13
C SER A 98 -3.58 4.08 2.21
N VAL A 99 -3.24 5.22 1.60
CA VAL A 99 -4.10 5.99 0.70
C VAL A 99 -3.50 6.14 -0.69
N ALA A 100 -4.33 6.55 -1.66
CA ALA A 100 -3.91 6.78 -3.03
C ALA A 100 -2.85 7.90 -3.12
N PRO A 101 -1.95 7.86 -4.12
CA PRO A 101 -0.96 8.92 -4.36
C PRO A 101 -1.58 10.32 -4.45
N GLN A 102 -2.76 10.44 -5.06
CA GLN A 102 -3.48 11.71 -5.19
C GLN A 102 -3.94 12.24 -3.83
N THR A 103 -4.36 11.37 -2.92
CA THR A 103 -4.68 11.74 -1.54
C THR A 103 -3.43 12.23 -0.80
N LYS A 104 -2.28 11.57 -0.99
CA LYS A 104 -0.99 12.02 -0.43
C LYS A 104 -0.60 13.41 -0.96
N GLN A 105 -0.77 13.64 -2.26
CA GLN A 105 -0.46 14.93 -2.90
C GLN A 105 -1.37 16.06 -2.38
N ALA A 106 -2.67 15.80 -2.22
CA ALA A 106 -3.59 16.76 -1.63
C ALA A 106 -3.26 17.07 -0.16
N ALA A 107 -2.83 16.07 0.61
CA ALA A 107 -2.36 16.24 1.98
C ALA A 107 -1.06 17.05 2.03
N ALA A 108 -0.12 16.77 1.12
CA ALA A 108 1.13 17.50 1.00
C ALA A 108 0.90 18.98 0.71
N GLN A 109 -0.01 19.32 -0.20
CA GLN A 109 -0.36 20.72 -0.47
C GLN A 109 -0.80 21.47 0.81
N ALA A 110 -1.62 20.84 1.65
CA ALA A 110 -2.08 21.46 2.89
C ALA A 110 -0.93 21.64 3.91
N ILE A 111 -0.08 20.63 4.07
CA ILE A 111 1.05 20.66 5.01
C ILE A 111 2.13 21.65 4.56
N GLU A 112 2.47 21.67 3.28
CA GLU A 112 3.51 22.54 2.72
C GLU A 112 3.06 24.01 2.69
N ALA A 113 1.77 24.29 2.42
CA ALA A 113 1.23 25.65 2.51
C ALA A 113 1.32 26.23 3.94
N ALA A 114 1.33 25.38 4.97
CA ALA A 114 1.54 25.78 6.36
C ALA A 114 3.03 25.86 6.76
N GLY A 115 3.95 25.66 5.81
CA GLY A 115 5.40 25.68 6.05
C GLY A 115 5.98 24.36 6.58
N GLY A 116 5.18 23.29 6.61
CA GLY A 116 5.62 21.94 6.95
C GLY A 116 6.33 21.24 5.80
N HIS A 117 6.79 20.02 6.06
CA HIS A 117 7.50 19.19 5.11
C HIS A 117 6.83 17.82 5.04
N TYR A 118 6.06 17.60 3.98
CA TYR A 118 5.34 16.34 3.79
C TYR A 118 6.27 15.25 3.25
N VAL A 119 6.18 14.05 3.84
CA VAL A 119 6.90 12.86 3.38
C VAL A 119 5.90 11.71 3.26
N ASP A 120 5.76 11.18 2.05
CA ASP A 120 4.99 9.97 1.77
C ASP A 120 5.78 8.76 2.28
N VAL A 121 5.25 8.08 3.29
CA VAL A 121 5.82 6.87 3.90
C VAL A 121 4.94 5.68 3.59
N ALA A 122 5.45 4.73 2.81
CA ALA A 122 4.78 3.48 2.52
C ALA A 122 5.37 2.35 3.37
N ILE A 123 4.56 1.86 4.31
CA ILE A 123 4.83 0.65 5.09
C ILE A 123 4.56 -0.58 4.22
N MET A 124 5.59 -1.38 3.94
CA MET A 124 5.56 -2.40 2.86
C MET A 124 5.20 -3.82 3.30
N ALA A 125 5.04 -4.06 4.59
CA ALA A 125 4.68 -5.36 5.14
C ALA A 125 3.81 -5.17 6.40
N PRO A 126 3.16 -6.23 6.92
CA PRO A 126 2.53 -6.18 8.23
C PRO A 126 3.49 -5.61 9.28
N VAL A 127 2.98 -4.72 10.14
CA VAL A 127 3.80 -4.08 11.16
C VAL A 127 4.16 -5.08 12.24
N ASP A 128 3.24 -5.92 12.70
CA ASP A 128 3.58 -7.08 13.52
C ASP A 128 3.77 -8.32 12.61
N PRO A 129 4.85 -9.12 12.74
CA PRO A 129 5.93 -9.07 13.75
C PRO A 129 7.14 -8.19 13.42
N ALA A 130 7.17 -7.51 12.27
CA ALA A 130 8.38 -6.83 11.78
C ALA A 130 8.81 -5.60 12.63
N ARG A 131 7.87 -4.96 13.33
CA ARG A 131 8.04 -3.78 14.19
C ARG A 131 8.85 -2.70 13.48
N LEU A 132 9.87 -2.12 14.11
CA LEU A 132 10.72 -1.09 13.53
C LEU A 132 11.63 -1.56 12.36
N THR A 133 11.68 -2.87 12.09
CA THR A 133 12.39 -3.43 10.93
C THR A 133 11.49 -3.59 9.70
N VAL A 134 10.19 -3.24 9.82
CA VAL A 134 9.26 -3.23 8.69
C VAL A 134 9.84 -2.36 7.56
N PRO A 135 9.88 -2.86 6.31
CA PRO A 135 10.45 -2.06 5.22
C PRO A 135 9.58 -0.82 4.96
N LEU A 136 10.22 0.35 4.98
CA LEU A 136 9.61 1.64 4.64
C LEU A 136 10.16 2.14 3.31
N LEU A 137 9.26 2.58 2.42
CA LEU A 137 9.63 3.41 1.28
C LEU A 137 9.25 4.85 1.58
N LEU A 138 10.17 5.78 1.30
CA LEU A 138 9.96 7.20 1.52
C LEU A 138 10.06 7.96 0.20
N SER A 139 9.17 8.94 0.01
CA SER A 139 9.29 9.90 -1.07
C SER A 139 8.81 11.30 -0.67
N GLY A 140 9.42 12.32 -1.25
CA GLY A 140 9.18 13.73 -0.90
C GLY A 140 10.48 14.52 -0.89
N ALA A 141 10.40 15.84 -1.09
CA ALA A 141 11.58 16.73 -1.15
C ALA A 141 12.44 16.70 0.12
N ARG A 142 11.87 16.29 1.26
CA ARG A 142 12.54 16.17 2.56
C ARG A 142 12.69 14.72 3.04
N ALA A 143 12.60 13.74 2.15
CA ALA A 143 12.66 12.33 2.50
C ALA A 143 13.99 11.93 3.18
N GLU A 144 15.13 12.55 2.83
CA GLU A 144 16.41 12.32 3.52
C GLU A 144 16.39 12.77 4.98
N ALA A 145 15.85 13.95 5.26
CA ALA A 145 15.71 14.45 6.63
C ALA A 145 14.77 13.57 7.46
N ALA A 146 13.65 13.14 6.87
CA ALA A 146 12.73 12.19 7.51
C ALA A 146 13.38 10.82 7.74
N LYS A 147 14.10 10.27 6.76
CA LYS A 147 14.82 8.99 6.91
C LYS A 147 15.81 9.05 8.07
N ALA A 148 16.59 10.12 8.18
CA ALA A 148 17.54 10.29 9.29
C ALA A 148 16.83 10.34 10.65
N ARG A 149 15.73 11.10 10.77
CA ARG A 149 14.97 11.21 12.01
C ARG A 149 14.24 9.91 12.38
N LEU A 150 13.63 9.23 11.42
CA LEU A 150 13.03 7.90 11.62
C LEU A 150 14.11 6.88 12.01
N GLY A 151 15.30 6.94 11.42
CA GLY A 151 16.45 6.12 11.82
C GLY A 151 16.85 6.34 13.29
N ALA A 152 16.88 7.59 13.75
CA ALA A 152 17.13 7.93 15.17
C ALA A 152 16.01 7.46 16.14
N LEU A 153 14.83 7.14 15.60
CA LEU A 153 13.71 6.51 16.31
C LEU A 153 13.73 4.98 16.21
N GLY A 154 14.73 4.40 15.55
CA GLY A 154 14.97 2.97 15.45
C GLY A 154 14.47 2.31 14.16
N PHE A 155 13.91 3.05 13.20
CA PHE A 155 13.53 2.49 11.90
C PHE A 155 14.76 2.15 11.06
N GLY A 156 15.21 0.89 11.13
CA GLY A 156 16.43 0.41 10.49
C GLY A 156 16.31 0.08 9.00
N ASN A 157 15.08 -0.02 8.47
CA ASN A 157 14.81 -0.53 7.12
C ASN A 157 14.04 0.49 6.26
N SER A 158 14.65 1.66 6.03
CA SER A 158 14.05 2.76 5.27
C SER A 158 14.81 3.05 3.98
N ARG A 159 14.10 3.12 2.86
CA ARG A 159 14.68 3.45 1.55
C ARG A 159 13.93 4.58 0.86
N ILE A 160 14.67 5.56 0.36
CA ILE A 160 14.10 6.67 -0.41
C ILE A 160 13.95 6.21 -1.85
N VAL A 161 12.77 6.45 -2.42
CA VAL A 161 12.43 6.00 -3.77
C VAL A 161 12.28 7.15 -4.75
N GLY A 162 12.24 8.40 -4.30
CA GLY A 162 12.25 9.61 -5.13
C GLY A 162 11.85 10.86 -4.34
N ASP A 163 11.87 11.99 -5.01
CA ASP A 163 11.54 13.31 -4.46
C ASP A 163 10.04 13.67 -4.58
N ALA A 164 9.33 13.07 -5.52
CA ALA A 164 7.90 13.32 -5.73
C ALA A 164 7.02 12.61 -4.69
N VAL A 165 6.19 13.39 -4.00
CA VAL A 165 5.11 12.86 -3.14
C VAL A 165 4.17 11.98 -3.96
N GLY A 166 3.86 10.80 -3.42
CA GLY A 166 3.02 9.81 -4.07
C GLY A 166 3.79 8.62 -4.65
N ARG A 167 5.12 8.74 -4.83
CA ARG A 167 5.90 7.65 -5.44
C ARG A 167 5.99 6.41 -4.55
N ALA A 168 6.23 6.57 -3.25
CA ALA A 168 6.28 5.46 -2.30
C ALA A 168 4.91 4.76 -2.21
N SER A 169 3.84 5.54 -2.07
CA SER A 169 2.46 5.02 -2.07
C SER A 169 2.07 4.36 -3.40
N SER A 170 2.46 4.89 -4.56
CA SER A 170 2.26 4.22 -5.85
C SER A 170 2.88 2.83 -5.87
N ILE A 171 4.13 2.67 -5.43
CA ILE A 171 4.81 1.37 -5.38
C ILE A 171 4.03 0.40 -4.50
N LYS A 172 3.62 0.82 -3.30
CA LYS A 172 2.84 -0.02 -2.37
C LYS A 172 1.48 -0.40 -2.92
N MET A 173 0.74 0.55 -3.47
CA MET A 173 -0.62 0.34 -3.96
C MET A 173 -0.62 -0.56 -5.19
N ILE A 174 0.27 -0.32 -6.16
CA ILE A 174 0.39 -1.16 -7.36
C ILE A 174 0.87 -2.57 -7.00
N ARG A 175 1.84 -2.70 -6.08
CA ARG A 175 2.26 -4.03 -5.58
C ARG A 175 1.11 -4.76 -4.90
N SER A 176 0.22 -4.06 -4.19
CA SER A 176 -0.90 -4.67 -3.48
C SER A 176 -1.90 -5.34 -4.43
N VAL A 177 -1.96 -4.92 -5.70
CA VAL A 177 -2.76 -5.61 -6.73
C VAL A 177 -2.34 -7.07 -6.85
N MET A 178 -1.03 -7.34 -6.87
CA MET A 178 -0.52 -8.71 -6.94
C MET A 178 -0.75 -9.49 -5.65
N VAL A 179 -0.46 -8.90 -4.49
CA VAL A 179 -0.58 -9.60 -3.20
C VAL A 179 -2.04 -9.97 -2.93
N LYS A 180 -2.92 -8.97 -2.92
CA LYS A 180 -4.34 -9.15 -2.57
C LYS A 180 -5.13 -9.80 -3.70
N GLY A 181 -4.75 -9.55 -4.95
CA GLY A 181 -5.36 -10.21 -6.10
C GLY A 181 -5.09 -11.71 -6.12
N VAL A 182 -3.87 -12.14 -5.79
CA VAL A 182 -3.55 -13.57 -5.63
C VAL A 182 -4.29 -14.18 -4.45
N GLU A 183 -4.37 -13.50 -3.29
CA GLU A 183 -5.19 -13.98 -2.16
C GLU A 183 -6.65 -14.23 -2.56
N ALA A 184 -7.27 -13.29 -3.28
CA ALA A 184 -8.63 -13.42 -3.77
C ALA A 184 -8.78 -14.54 -4.81
N LEU A 185 -7.85 -14.66 -5.75
CA LEU A 185 -7.82 -15.74 -6.75
C LEU A 185 -7.64 -17.12 -6.08
N THR A 186 -6.76 -17.22 -5.09
CA THR A 186 -6.57 -18.44 -4.30
C THR A 186 -7.85 -18.80 -3.57
N ALA A 187 -8.52 -17.84 -2.93
CA ALA A 187 -9.79 -18.08 -2.24
C ALA A 187 -10.87 -18.60 -3.22
N GLU A 188 -11.05 -17.93 -4.36
CA GLU A 188 -12.01 -18.35 -5.39
C GLU A 188 -11.72 -19.80 -5.87
N CYS A 189 -10.44 -20.12 -6.09
CA CYS A 189 -9.99 -21.46 -6.49
C CYS A 189 -10.26 -22.53 -5.43
N VAL A 190 -9.81 -22.35 -4.18
CA VAL A 190 -9.90 -23.40 -3.16
C VAL A 190 -11.33 -23.61 -2.66
N ILE A 191 -12.16 -22.56 -2.64
CA ILE A 191 -13.59 -22.67 -2.31
C ILE A 191 -14.30 -23.51 -3.38
N ALA A 192 -14.05 -23.24 -4.66
CA ALA A 192 -14.61 -24.02 -5.76
C ALA A 192 -14.11 -25.46 -5.80
N ALA A 193 -12.79 -25.67 -5.64
CA ALA A 193 -12.21 -27.00 -5.61
C ALA A 193 -12.74 -27.83 -4.44
N ARG A 194 -12.99 -27.20 -3.28
CA ARG A 194 -13.64 -27.85 -2.14
C ARG A 194 -15.11 -28.19 -2.44
N GLN A 195 -15.85 -27.29 -3.09
CA GLN A 195 -17.25 -27.54 -3.46
C GLN A 195 -17.39 -28.66 -4.50
N ALA A 196 -16.40 -28.83 -5.36
CA ALA A 196 -16.31 -29.91 -6.34
C ALA A 196 -15.63 -31.19 -5.82
N ASP A 197 -15.22 -31.23 -4.54
CA ASP A 197 -14.53 -32.36 -3.90
C ASP A 197 -13.23 -32.80 -4.60
N VAL A 198 -12.45 -31.83 -5.11
CA VAL A 198 -11.18 -32.05 -5.83
C VAL A 198 -10.03 -31.18 -5.30
N LEU A 199 -10.14 -30.69 -4.06
CA LEU A 199 -9.18 -29.74 -3.48
C LEU A 199 -7.74 -30.27 -3.52
N ASP A 200 -7.51 -31.50 -3.05
CA ASP A 200 -6.17 -32.07 -2.94
C ASP A 200 -5.51 -32.26 -4.32
N GLU A 201 -6.27 -32.71 -5.31
CA GLU A 201 -5.80 -32.87 -6.70
C GLU A 201 -5.43 -31.54 -7.34
N VAL A 202 -6.24 -30.49 -7.10
CA VAL A 202 -5.95 -29.14 -7.59
C VAL A 202 -4.68 -28.58 -6.96
N LEU A 203 -4.53 -28.70 -5.63
CA LEU A 203 -3.34 -28.21 -4.93
C LEU A 203 -2.07 -28.95 -5.36
N ALA A 204 -2.13 -30.29 -5.47
CA ALA A 204 -1.00 -31.09 -5.94
C ALA A 204 -0.56 -30.70 -7.37
N SER A 205 -1.52 -30.43 -8.26
CA SER A 205 -1.26 -29.97 -9.63
C SER A 205 -0.61 -28.58 -9.68
N LEU A 206 -1.06 -27.65 -8.83
CA LEU A 206 -0.47 -26.32 -8.69
C LEU A 206 0.98 -26.41 -8.17
N ASP A 207 1.21 -27.21 -7.13
CA ASP A 207 2.55 -27.41 -6.54
C ASP A 207 3.53 -28.01 -7.55
N ALA A 208 3.10 -29.01 -8.33
CA ALA A 208 3.92 -29.61 -9.38
C ALA A 208 4.29 -28.63 -10.50
N SER A 209 3.48 -27.59 -10.70
CA SER A 209 3.64 -26.60 -11.77
C SER A 209 4.34 -25.31 -11.33
N GLU A 210 4.43 -25.04 -10.02
CA GLU A 210 5.00 -23.81 -9.48
C GLU A 210 6.53 -23.77 -9.67
N LYS A 211 7.00 -22.75 -10.38
CA LYS A 211 8.44 -22.50 -10.57
C LYS A 211 8.82 -21.19 -9.91
N ALA A 212 9.72 -21.26 -8.95
CA ALA A 212 10.33 -20.06 -8.34
C ALA A 212 11.03 -19.24 -9.43
N ARG A 213 10.49 -18.06 -9.75
CA ARG A 213 11.02 -17.14 -10.77
C ARG A 213 10.91 -15.70 -10.27
N PRO A 214 11.90 -14.83 -10.54
CA PRO A 214 11.79 -13.41 -10.25
C PRO A 214 10.56 -12.77 -10.90
N TRP A 215 9.93 -11.81 -10.21
CA TRP A 215 8.70 -11.16 -10.70
C TRP A 215 8.86 -10.48 -12.06
N HIS A 216 10.04 -9.96 -12.37
CA HIS A 216 10.32 -9.36 -13.68
C HIS A 216 10.14 -10.38 -14.81
N GLU A 217 10.78 -11.55 -14.69
CA GLU A 217 10.65 -12.63 -15.68
C GLU A 217 9.25 -13.23 -15.72
N ARG A 218 8.60 -13.33 -14.56
CA ARG A 218 7.23 -13.83 -14.46
C ARG A 218 6.26 -12.87 -15.18
N ALA A 219 6.38 -11.56 -14.97
CA ALA A 219 5.57 -10.57 -15.66
C ALA A 219 5.80 -10.58 -17.18
N ASP A 220 7.07 -10.64 -17.60
CA ASP A 220 7.46 -10.72 -19.00
C ASP A 220 6.83 -11.94 -19.70
N TYR A 221 6.97 -13.11 -19.09
CA TYR A 221 6.40 -14.37 -19.58
C TYR A 221 4.86 -14.36 -19.58
N ASN A 222 4.24 -13.80 -18.54
CA ASN A 222 2.78 -13.72 -18.48
C ASN A 222 2.23 -12.85 -19.62
N LEU A 223 2.90 -11.74 -19.95
CA LEU A 223 2.54 -10.91 -21.10
C LEU A 223 2.75 -11.65 -22.43
N ASP A 224 3.81 -12.46 -22.60
CA ASP A 224 3.97 -13.29 -23.81
C ASP A 224 2.74 -14.16 -24.05
N ARG A 225 2.30 -14.85 -23.00
CA ARG A 225 1.15 -15.76 -23.05
C ARG A 225 -0.14 -15.01 -23.40
N MET A 226 -0.33 -13.80 -22.85
CA MET A 226 -1.50 -12.97 -23.12
C MET A 226 -1.49 -12.38 -24.53
N MET A 227 -0.35 -11.87 -24.99
CA MET A 227 -0.22 -11.25 -26.32
C MET A 227 -0.42 -12.26 -27.45
N VAL A 228 0.08 -13.50 -27.29
CA VAL A 228 -0.02 -14.54 -28.34
C VAL A 228 -1.30 -15.38 -28.24
N HIS A 229 -1.76 -15.67 -27.02
CA HIS A 229 -2.85 -16.64 -26.79
C HIS A 229 -4.04 -16.06 -26.04
N GLY A 230 -4.09 -14.75 -25.81
CA GLY A 230 -5.09 -14.11 -24.96
C GLY A 230 -6.53 -14.42 -25.35
N LEU A 231 -6.87 -14.41 -26.65
CA LEU A 231 -8.23 -14.74 -27.10
C LEU A 231 -8.63 -16.19 -26.78
N ARG A 232 -7.75 -17.16 -27.06
CA ARG A 232 -7.99 -18.57 -26.72
C ARG A 232 -8.09 -18.76 -25.22
N ARG A 233 -7.19 -18.14 -24.45
CA ARG A 233 -7.17 -18.23 -22.98
C ARG A 233 -8.39 -17.57 -22.37
N ALA A 234 -8.90 -16.49 -22.94
CA ALA A 234 -10.14 -15.87 -22.50
C ALA A 234 -11.30 -16.86 -22.65
N ALA A 235 -11.42 -17.56 -23.78
CA ALA A 235 -12.45 -18.59 -23.99
C ALA A 235 -12.32 -19.77 -23.01
N GLU A 236 -11.10 -20.24 -22.72
CA GLU A 236 -10.87 -21.26 -21.67
C GLU A 236 -11.34 -20.78 -20.29
N MET A 237 -11.05 -19.52 -19.95
CA MET A 237 -11.49 -18.94 -18.67
C MET A 237 -13.01 -18.70 -18.63
N GLU A 238 -13.69 -18.54 -19.78
CA GLU A 238 -15.17 -18.51 -19.81
C GLU A 238 -15.78 -19.85 -19.40
N GLU A 239 -15.16 -20.99 -19.75
CA GLU A 239 -15.56 -22.31 -19.22
C GLU A 239 -15.36 -22.40 -17.71
N ALA A 240 -14.26 -21.84 -17.20
CA ALA A 240 -14.04 -21.74 -15.76
C ALA A 240 -15.11 -20.87 -15.08
N VAL A 241 -15.52 -19.74 -15.67
CA VAL A 241 -16.64 -18.91 -15.15
C VAL A 241 -17.91 -19.74 -15.01
N ARG A 242 -18.33 -20.48 -16.06
CA ARG A 242 -19.54 -21.31 -15.97
C ARG A 242 -19.43 -22.38 -14.90
N THR A 243 -18.23 -22.96 -14.75
CA THR A 243 -17.96 -23.98 -13.73
C THR A 243 -18.17 -23.41 -12.33
N LEU A 244 -17.54 -22.27 -12.04
CA LEU A 244 -17.65 -21.60 -10.74
C LEU A 244 -19.09 -21.15 -10.44
N ASP A 245 -19.79 -20.60 -11.44
CA ASP A 245 -21.18 -20.18 -11.27
C ASP A 245 -22.12 -21.38 -11.09
N GLY A 246 -21.88 -22.48 -11.80
CA GLY A 246 -22.63 -23.73 -11.64
C GLY A 246 -22.44 -24.36 -10.25
N LEU A 247 -21.29 -24.14 -9.62
CA LEU A 247 -21.01 -24.54 -8.23
C LEU A 247 -21.56 -23.54 -7.19
N GLY A 248 -21.98 -22.34 -7.61
CA GLY A 248 -22.49 -21.29 -6.72
C GLY A 248 -21.41 -20.61 -5.87
N THR A 249 -20.13 -20.71 -6.22
CA THR A 249 -19.01 -20.18 -5.43
C THR A 249 -18.60 -18.76 -5.82
N GLY A 250 -19.12 -18.25 -6.93
CA GLY A 250 -18.79 -16.94 -7.48
C GLY A 250 -17.54 -16.96 -8.37
N SER A 251 -17.47 -16.02 -9.32
CA SER A 251 -16.50 -15.99 -10.41
C SER A 251 -15.93 -14.59 -10.68
N VAL A 252 -15.94 -13.70 -9.68
CA VAL A 252 -15.61 -12.28 -9.85
C VAL A 252 -14.18 -12.10 -10.36
N MET A 253 -13.21 -12.82 -9.78
CA MET A 253 -11.81 -12.70 -10.19
C MET A 253 -11.57 -13.38 -11.55
N THR A 254 -12.23 -14.51 -11.79
CA THR A 254 -12.15 -15.23 -13.07
C THR A 254 -12.72 -14.40 -14.23
N ARG A 255 -13.83 -13.66 -14.03
CA ARG A 255 -14.38 -12.75 -15.03
C ARG A 255 -13.41 -11.62 -15.38
N GLY A 256 -12.78 -11.00 -14.38
CA GLY A 256 -11.72 -10.01 -14.64
C GLY A 256 -10.51 -10.60 -15.40
N THR A 257 -10.22 -11.90 -15.20
CA THR A 257 -9.20 -12.61 -15.98
C THR A 257 -9.60 -12.74 -17.45
N VAL A 258 -10.86 -13.09 -17.74
CA VAL A 258 -11.40 -13.14 -19.12
C VAL A 258 -11.22 -11.80 -19.82
N GLU A 259 -11.65 -10.71 -19.19
CA GLU A 259 -11.55 -9.35 -19.74
C GLU A 259 -10.10 -8.98 -20.08
N ARG A 260 -9.17 -9.20 -19.14
CA ARG A 260 -7.76 -8.86 -19.35
C ARG A 260 -7.09 -9.71 -20.44
N GLN A 261 -7.34 -11.02 -20.47
CA GLN A 261 -6.80 -11.92 -21.50
C GLN A 261 -7.32 -11.53 -22.88
N ARG A 262 -8.63 -11.23 -22.99
CA ARG A 262 -9.25 -10.81 -24.25
C ARG A 262 -8.70 -9.48 -24.75
N ALA A 263 -8.62 -8.46 -23.88
CA ALA A 263 -8.16 -7.14 -24.26
C ALA A 263 -6.72 -7.15 -24.83
N ILE A 264 -5.80 -7.88 -24.19
CA ILE A 264 -4.42 -7.99 -24.68
C ILE A 264 -4.34 -8.90 -25.91
N GLY A 265 -5.09 -10.01 -25.95
CA GLY A 265 -5.09 -10.92 -27.09
C GLY A 265 -5.68 -10.31 -28.37
N ALA A 266 -6.62 -9.37 -28.23
CA ALA A 266 -7.24 -8.66 -29.35
C ALA A 266 -6.25 -7.76 -30.13
N MET A 267 -5.08 -7.44 -29.54
CA MET A 267 -4.01 -6.72 -30.23
C MET A 267 -3.33 -7.57 -31.34
N GLY A 268 -3.56 -8.88 -31.37
CA GLY A 268 -3.26 -9.73 -32.54
C GLY A 268 -1.78 -10.10 -32.75
N HIS A 269 -0.95 -10.06 -31.71
CA HIS A 269 0.48 -10.38 -31.83
C HIS A 269 0.73 -11.87 -32.10
N ARG A 270 1.48 -12.17 -33.16
CA ARG A 270 2.04 -13.53 -33.39
C ARG A 270 3.38 -13.74 -32.69
N THR A 271 4.14 -12.67 -32.54
CA THR A 271 5.43 -12.64 -31.83
C THR A 271 5.48 -11.38 -30.99
N PRO A 272 5.55 -11.49 -29.65
CA PRO A 272 5.61 -10.32 -28.77
C PRO A 272 6.95 -9.57 -28.92
N PRO A 273 6.97 -8.26 -28.63
CA PRO A 273 8.22 -7.52 -28.45
C PRO A 273 9.13 -8.18 -27.40
N ALA A 274 10.44 -8.11 -27.59
CA ALA A 274 11.39 -8.74 -26.67
C ALA A 274 11.49 -7.95 -25.35
N GLY A 275 11.19 -8.63 -24.24
CA GLY A 275 11.36 -8.12 -22.89
C GLY A 275 10.23 -7.21 -22.40
N LEU A 276 10.15 -7.09 -21.07
CA LEU A 276 9.00 -6.50 -20.37
C LEU A 276 8.78 -5.04 -20.75
N ALA A 277 9.85 -4.24 -20.84
CA ALA A 277 9.75 -2.82 -21.14
C ALA A 277 9.13 -2.55 -22.52
N ALA A 278 9.53 -3.32 -23.54
CA ALA A 278 9.01 -3.17 -24.90
C ALA A 278 7.52 -3.55 -24.98
N LYS A 279 7.13 -4.67 -24.33
CA LYS A 279 5.73 -5.10 -24.24
C LYS A 279 4.84 -4.06 -23.55
N LEU A 280 5.31 -3.46 -22.47
CA LEU A 280 4.54 -2.43 -21.76
C LEU A 280 4.35 -1.16 -22.61
N ALA A 281 5.37 -0.76 -23.37
CA ALA A 281 5.28 0.39 -24.28
C ALA A 281 4.27 0.14 -25.41
N ASP A 282 4.29 -1.07 -25.98
CA ASP A 282 3.39 -1.53 -27.03
C ASP A 282 1.93 -1.59 -26.56
N ILE A 283 1.67 -2.23 -25.41
CA ILE A 283 0.33 -2.29 -24.78
C ILE A 283 -0.20 -0.87 -24.50
N ALA A 284 0.65 0.02 -23.98
CA ALA A 284 0.26 1.40 -23.72
C ALA A 284 -0.07 2.17 -25.01
N GLY A 285 0.59 1.85 -26.13
CA GLY A 285 0.25 2.36 -27.46
C GLY A 285 -1.11 1.88 -27.93
N GLY A 286 -1.32 0.56 -27.96
CA GLY A 286 -2.56 -0.05 -28.44
C GLY A 286 -3.80 0.34 -27.62
N MET A 287 -3.68 0.52 -26.30
CA MET A 287 -4.80 0.98 -25.48
C MET A 287 -5.25 2.41 -25.82
N ARG A 288 -4.32 3.33 -26.16
CA ARG A 288 -4.66 4.71 -26.54
C ARG A 288 -5.37 4.78 -27.90
N GLU A 289 -4.99 3.92 -28.84
CA GLU A 289 -5.62 3.85 -30.16
C GLU A 289 -7.06 3.34 -30.06
N HIS A 290 -7.33 2.41 -29.14
CA HIS A 290 -8.68 1.89 -28.93
C HIS A 290 -9.62 2.92 -28.26
N GLU A 291 -9.13 3.66 -27.25
CA GLU A 291 -9.88 4.76 -26.61
C GLU A 291 -10.15 5.93 -27.57
N GLY A 292 -9.26 6.19 -28.52
CA GLY A 292 -9.46 7.20 -29.57
C GLY A 292 -10.42 6.78 -30.69
N ALA A 293 -10.65 5.48 -30.87
CA ALA A 293 -11.58 4.94 -31.87
C ALA A 293 -13.03 4.83 -31.35
N GLU A 294 -13.26 4.96 -30.04
CA GLU A 294 -14.58 4.89 -29.39
C GLU A 294 -15.20 6.28 -29.08
N GLN A 295 -14.56 7.39 -29.49
CA GLN A 295 -15.17 8.73 -29.43
C GLN A 295 -15.73 9.12 -30.81
N PRO A 296 -17.07 9.28 -30.97
CA PRO A 296 -17.67 9.79 -32.20
C PRO A 296 -17.41 11.28 -32.43
#